data_AF-A0A945FWF2-F1
#
_entry.id   AF-A0A945FWF2-F1
#
_cell.length_a   1.000
_cell.length_b   1.000
_cell.length_c   1.000
_cell.angle_alpha   90.00
_cell.angle_beta   90.00
_cell.angle_gamma   90.00
#
_symmetry.space_group_name_H-M   'P 1'
#
loop_
_entity.id
_entity.type
_entity.pdbx_description
1 polymer ?
#
loop_
_entity_poly.entity_id
_entity_poly.type
_entity_poly.pdbx_seq_one_letter_code
_entity_poly.pdbx_strand_id
1 'polypeptide(L)'
;MQKKLITYLLWIPLISSCSGIPLLSEHKNNIPVDSIPTGASIYVMGKFHSTTPSVVNQYSIHPITYNKEDESLYGRITIKHEGCQEKSVIVNSQIISSGLKTTLDCTEKTQTVTKQQDNTDKSVVQRLQQLQTLKDEKLISDEEFREIRIRILDSI
;
A
#
# COMPACT_ATOMS: atom_id res chain seq x y z
N MET A 1 -72.52 6.27 -53.82
CA MET A 1 -71.44 7.31 -53.86
C MET A 1 -70.71 7.25 -52.52
N GLN A 2 -69.56 6.57 -52.42
CA GLN A 2 -68.22 7.21 -52.39
C GLN A 2 -68.19 8.35 -51.36
N LYS A 3 -67.49 8.25 -50.23
CA LYS A 3 -66.02 8.22 -50.15
C LYS A 3 -65.54 7.55 -48.85
N LYS A 4 -64.59 6.63 -48.99
CA LYS A 4 -63.73 6.17 -47.90
C LYS A 4 -62.70 7.27 -47.62
N LEU A 5 -62.60 7.75 -46.38
CA LEU A 5 -61.49 8.59 -45.93
C LEU A 5 -60.46 7.67 -45.27
N ILE A 6 -59.40 7.37 -46.03
CA ILE A 6 -58.25 6.61 -45.56
C ILE A 6 -57.28 7.62 -44.96
N THR A 7 -57.22 7.70 -43.64
CA THR A 7 -56.25 8.54 -42.93
C THR A 7 -55.03 7.69 -42.60
N TYR A 8 -53.97 7.87 -43.39
CA TYR A 8 -52.66 7.28 -43.19
C TYR A 8 -52.00 7.82 -41.91
N LEU A 9 -51.63 6.90 -41.02
CA LEU A 9 -50.28 6.72 -40.46
C LEU A 9 -49.54 7.99 -40.01
N LEU A 10 -49.54 8.24 -38.69
CA LEU A 10 -48.52 9.05 -38.03
C LEU A 10 -48.02 8.29 -36.80
N TRP A 11 -47.13 7.34 -37.06
CA TRP A 11 -46.40 6.61 -36.02
C TRP A 11 -45.28 7.52 -35.55
N ILE A 12 -45.46 8.14 -34.39
CA ILE A 12 -44.42 8.94 -33.72
C ILE A 12 -43.57 7.96 -32.90
N PRO A 13 -42.30 7.68 -33.25
CA PRO A 13 -41.41 7.01 -32.33
C PRO A 13 -41.07 7.98 -31.20
N LEU A 14 -41.51 7.66 -29.98
CA LEU A 14 -41.02 8.28 -28.76
C LEU A 14 -39.52 7.95 -28.66
N ILE A 15 -38.69 8.90 -29.06
CA ILE A 15 -37.23 8.84 -28.90
C ILE A 15 -36.99 8.89 -27.39
N SER A 16 -36.60 7.76 -26.81
CA SER A 16 -36.15 7.71 -25.42
C SER A 16 -34.87 8.54 -25.30
N SER A 17 -34.98 9.77 -24.81
CA SER A 17 -33.82 10.52 -24.36
C SER A 17 -33.15 9.74 -23.23
N CYS A 18 -31.99 9.15 -23.51
CA CYS A 18 -31.04 8.80 -22.47
C CYS A 18 -30.56 10.10 -21.84
N SER A 19 -31.31 10.61 -20.85
CA SER A 19 -30.84 11.60 -19.88
C SER A 19 -29.82 10.89 -18.99
N GLY A 20 -28.62 10.66 -19.53
CA GLY A 20 -27.49 10.16 -18.77
C GLY A 20 -27.16 11.21 -17.72
N ILE A 21 -27.60 10.98 -16.48
CA ILE A 21 -27.14 11.76 -15.33
C ILE A 21 -25.61 11.60 -15.34
N PRO A 22 -24.83 12.69 -15.51
CA PRO A 22 -23.42 12.59 -15.29
C PRO A 22 -23.25 12.29 -13.80
N LEU A 23 -22.87 11.05 -13.49
CA LEU A 23 -22.31 10.70 -12.19
C LEU A 23 -21.04 11.54 -12.02
N LEU A 24 -21.20 12.76 -11.50
CA LEU A 24 -20.11 13.57 -11.01
C LEU A 24 -19.53 12.83 -9.79
N SER A 25 -18.48 12.05 -10.04
CA SER A 25 -17.62 11.53 -8.98
C SER A 25 -17.02 12.74 -8.25
N GLU A 26 -17.53 13.00 -7.04
CA GLU A 26 -16.96 14.00 -6.14
C GLU A 26 -15.46 13.72 -5.98
N HIS A 27 -14.62 14.68 -6.38
CA HIS A 27 -13.17 14.50 -6.38
C HIS A 27 -12.66 14.57 -4.94
N LYS A 28 -12.59 13.40 -4.30
CA LYS A 28 -12.09 13.28 -2.92
C LYS A 28 -10.57 13.25 -2.93
N ASN A 29 -9.97 14.32 -2.43
CA ASN A 29 -8.51 14.38 -2.24
C ASN A 29 -8.04 13.63 -0.99
N ASN A 30 -8.96 13.11 -0.19
CA ASN A 30 -8.69 12.46 1.09
C ASN A 30 -9.20 11.02 1.05
N ILE A 31 -8.28 10.09 1.25
CA ILE A 31 -8.50 8.65 1.17
C ILE A 31 -8.51 8.11 2.61
N PRO A 32 -9.67 7.69 3.14
CA PRO A 32 -9.69 7.00 4.44
C PRO A 32 -9.00 5.63 4.29
N VAL A 33 -8.18 5.28 5.27
CA VAL A 33 -7.39 4.04 5.30
C VAL A 33 -7.64 3.32 6.62
N ASP A 34 -8.27 2.16 6.52
CA ASP A 34 -8.58 1.26 7.61
C ASP A 34 -7.88 -0.08 7.42
N SER A 35 -7.48 -0.71 8.53
CA SER A 35 -7.00 -2.08 8.49
C SER A 35 -7.44 -2.92 9.67
N ILE A 36 -7.42 -4.24 9.46
CA ILE A 36 -7.61 -5.25 10.50
C ILE A 36 -6.31 -6.09 10.54
N PRO A 37 -5.59 -6.13 11.67
CA PRO A 37 -5.85 -5.41 12.93
C PRO A 37 -5.62 -3.89 12.80
N THR A 38 -6.26 -3.12 13.69
CA THR A 38 -6.03 -1.66 13.80
C THR A 38 -4.63 -1.36 14.33
N GLY A 39 -4.17 -0.12 14.18
CA GLY A 39 -2.84 0.31 14.64
C GLY A 39 -1.71 0.00 13.67
N ALA A 40 -2.01 -0.51 12.46
CA ALA A 40 -1.00 -0.73 11.43
C ALA A 40 -0.39 0.58 10.94
N SER A 41 0.93 0.59 10.77
CA SER A 41 1.70 1.71 10.21
C SER A 41 1.43 1.86 8.72
N ILE A 42 1.12 3.08 8.30
CA ILE A 42 0.86 3.47 6.92
C ILE A 42 2.10 4.18 6.39
N TYR A 43 2.58 3.73 5.24
CA TYR A 43 3.69 4.32 4.51
C TYR A 43 3.23 4.80 3.14
N VAL A 44 3.64 6.02 2.78
CA VAL A 44 3.38 6.62 1.47
C VAL A 44 4.72 7.02 0.89
N MET A 45 4.98 6.63 -0.36
CA MET A 45 6.30 6.82 -0.99
C MET A 45 7.47 6.33 -0.12
N GLY A 46 7.30 5.17 0.54
CA GLY A 46 8.31 4.58 1.43
C GLY A 46 8.52 5.28 2.77
N LYS A 47 7.83 6.41 3.04
CA LYS A 47 7.95 7.18 4.28
C LYS A 47 6.78 6.92 5.21
N PHE A 48 7.05 6.83 6.51
CA PHE A 48 5.99 6.72 7.51
C PHE A 48 5.08 7.94 7.46
N HIS A 49 3.76 7.70 7.40
CA HIS A 49 2.74 8.74 7.34
C HIS A 49 1.91 8.78 8.63
N SER A 50 1.30 7.66 9.03
CA SER A 50 0.46 7.57 10.23
C SER A 50 0.15 6.10 10.60
N THR A 51 -0.80 5.85 11.51
CA THR A 51 -1.30 4.51 11.86
C THR A 51 -2.81 4.40 11.60
N THR A 52 -3.29 3.23 11.16
CA THR A 52 -4.74 3.01 10.92
C THR A 52 -5.53 2.99 12.24
N PRO A 53 -6.76 3.53 12.27
CA PRO A 53 -7.47 4.25 11.21
C PRO A 53 -6.88 5.64 10.93
N SER A 54 -6.74 6.02 9.66
CA SER A 54 -6.24 7.36 9.29
C SER A 54 -6.76 7.84 7.94
N VAL A 55 -6.35 9.04 7.53
CA VAL A 55 -6.65 9.63 6.24
C VAL A 55 -5.36 10.01 5.53
N VAL A 56 -5.25 9.62 4.27
CA VAL A 56 -4.11 9.94 3.40
C VAL A 56 -4.56 10.91 2.32
N ASN A 57 -3.78 11.96 2.08
CA ASN A 57 -4.06 12.90 1.01
C ASN A 57 -3.58 12.36 -0.34
N GLN A 58 -4.37 12.49 -1.41
CA GLN A 58 -4.03 11.98 -2.73
C GLN A 58 -2.73 12.58 -3.30
N TYR A 59 -2.42 13.85 -2.98
CA TYR A 59 -1.21 14.52 -3.44
C TYR A 59 0.07 14.03 -2.76
N SER A 60 -0.01 13.32 -1.63
CA SER A 60 1.18 12.69 -1.04
C SER A 60 1.55 11.37 -1.72
N ILE A 61 0.62 10.77 -2.47
CA ILE A 61 0.80 9.50 -3.18
C ILE A 61 1.28 9.72 -4.62
N HIS A 62 0.84 10.82 -5.24
CA HIS A 62 1.20 11.24 -6.59
C HIS A 62 1.95 12.58 -6.51
N PRO A 63 3.30 12.55 -6.41
CA PRO A 63 4.08 13.76 -6.30
C PRO A 63 4.03 14.56 -7.61
N ILE A 64 4.29 15.87 -7.50
CA ILE A 64 4.41 16.75 -8.68
C ILE A 64 5.66 16.39 -9.50
N THR A 65 6.71 15.91 -8.83
CA THR A 65 7.99 15.55 -9.44
C THR A 65 8.25 14.06 -9.28
N TYR A 66 8.53 13.39 -10.41
CA TYR A 66 8.83 11.96 -10.48
C TYR A 66 10.34 11.76 -10.68
N ASN A 67 10.97 11.12 -9.70
CA ASN A 67 12.33 10.61 -9.72
C ASN A 67 12.35 9.12 -10.09
N LYS A 68 13.36 8.66 -10.82
CA LYS A 68 13.47 7.25 -11.23
C LYS A 68 13.71 6.31 -10.05
N GLU A 69 14.43 6.75 -9.02
CA GLU A 69 14.75 5.88 -7.88
C GLU A 69 13.51 5.45 -7.08
N ASP A 70 12.44 6.26 -7.09
CA ASP A 70 11.20 5.99 -6.34
C ASP A 70 10.11 5.34 -7.23
N GLU A 71 10.42 4.93 -8.45
CA GLU A 71 9.44 4.43 -9.43
C GLU A 71 8.56 3.31 -8.87
N SER A 72 9.17 2.41 -8.08
CA SER A 72 8.47 1.29 -7.43
C SER A 72 7.47 1.71 -6.35
N LEU A 73 7.58 2.93 -5.82
CA LEU A 73 6.80 3.44 -4.69
C LEU A 73 5.62 4.32 -5.13
N TYR A 74 5.59 4.77 -6.38
CA TYR A 74 4.57 5.69 -6.85
C TYR A 74 3.18 5.08 -6.87
N GLY A 75 2.20 5.90 -6.48
CA GLY A 75 0.80 5.46 -6.53
C GLY A 75 0.48 4.38 -5.50
N ARG A 76 1.35 4.11 -4.51
CA ARG A 76 1.18 3.01 -3.57
C ARG A 76 1.05 3.48 -2.13
N ILE A 77 0.21 2.76 -1.38
CA ILE A 77 0.15 2.80 0.08
C ILE A 77 0.63 1.45 0.58
N THR A 78 1.62 1.47 1.47
CA THR A 78 2.14 0.27 2.13
C THR A 78 1.68 0.25 3.58
N ILE A 79 1.13 -0.88 4.02
CA ILE A 79 0.60 -1.07 5.37
C ILE A 79 1.39 -2.18 6.05
N LYS A 80 1.88 -1.90 7.26
CA LYS A 80 2.67 -2.84 8.07
C LYS A 80 2.09 -2.93 9.47
N HIS A 81 2.00 -4.15 9.99
CA HIS A 81 1.64 -4.39 11.38
C HIS A 81 2.54 -5.51 11.93
N GLU A 82 2.85 -5.46 13.23
CA GLU A 82 3.65 -6.50 13.85
C GLU A 82 2.97 -7.87 13.70
N GLY A 83 3.73 -8.89 13.32
CA GLY A 83 3.22 -10.26 13.14
C GLY A 83 2.40 -10.48 11.87
N CYS A 84 2.32 -9.48 10.99
CA CYS A 84 1.58 -9.58 9.73
C CYS A 84 2.48 -9.32 8.52
N GLN A 85 2.11 -9.92 7.39
CA GLN A 85 2.78 -9.67 6.13
C GLN A 85 2.57 -8.22 5.68
N GLU A 86 3.64 -7.59 5.20
CA GLU A 86 3.54 -6.27 4.58
C GLU A 86 2.63 -6.31 3.36
N LYS A 87 1.72 -5.34 3.26
CA LYS A 87 0.79 -5.22 2.15
C LYS A 87 0.95 -3.89 1.45
N SER A 88 1.34 -3.92 0.17
CA SER A 88 1.44 -2.74 -0.68
C SER A 88 0.32 -2.73 -1.71
N VAL A 89 -0.48 -1.65 -1.72
CA VAL A 89 -1.67 -1.52 -2.56
C VAL A 89 -1.50 -0.34 -3.50
N ILE A 90 -1.75 -0.56 -4.80
CA ILE A 90 -1.81 0.51 -5.79
C ILE A 90 -3.12 1.27 -5.62
N VAL A 91 -3.04 2.59 -5.48
CA VAL A 91 -4.17 3.49 -5.33
C VAL A 91 -4.82 3.71 -6.70
N ASN A 92 -6.07 3.27 -6.83
CA ASN A 92 -6.89 3.45 -8.01
C ASN A 92 -8.13 4.34 -7.70
N SER A 93 -8.94 4.63 -8.72
CA SER A 93 -10.13 5.47 -8.59
C SER A 93 -11.17 4.93 -7.59
N GLN A 94 -11.28 3.62 -7.45
CA GLN A 94 -12.16 3.00 -6.46
C GLN A 94 -11.67 3.30 -5.04
N ILE A 95 -10.39 3.10 -4.77
CA ILE A 95 -9.80 3.43 -3.45
C ILE A 95 -9.93 4.93 -3.15
N ILE A 96 -9.75 5.80 -4.13
CA ILE A 96 -9.93 7.26 -3.94
C ILE A 96 -11.38 7.59 -3.54
N SER A 97 -12.37 6.94 -4.15
CA SER A 97 -13.79 7.25 -3.91
C SER A 97 -14.37 6.60 -2.64
N SER A 98 -13.98 5.35 -2.34
CA SER A 98 -14.54 4.55 -1.23
C SER A 98 -13.61 4.38 -0.02
N GLY A 99 -12.34 4.76 -0.14
CA GLY A 99 -11.30 4.47 0.85
C GLY A 99 -10.64 3.11 0.65
N LEU A 100 -9.52 2.92 1.35
CA LEU A 100 -8.78 1.67 1.45
C LEU A 100 -9.17 0.94 2.74
N LYS A 101 -9.78 -0.23 2.61
CA LYS A 101 -10.05 -1.14 3.73
C LYS A 101 -9.33 -2.46 3.46
N THR A 102 -8.48 -2.90 4.38
CA THR A 102 -7.76 -4.16 4.19
C THR A 102 -7.64 -4.99 5.45
N THR A 103 -7.76 -6.30 5.30
CA THR A 103 -7.27 -7.26 6.29
C THR A 103 -5.81 -7.56 5.99
N LEU A 104 -4.99 -7.60 7.04
CA LEU A 104 -3.59 -8.01 6.97
C LEU A 104 -3.50 -9.49 7.28
N ASP A 105 -2.63 -10.18 6.54
CA ASP A 105 -2.39 -11.59 6.71
C ASP A 105 -1.42 -11.77 7.88
N CYS A 106 -1.99 -11.93 9.07
CA CYS A 106 -1.26 -12.09 10.30
C CYS A 106 -1.09 -13.57 10.59
N THR A 107 0.16 -14.01 10.73
CA THR A 107 0.44 -15.30 11.36
C THR A 107 0.15 -15.13 12.85
N GLU A 108 -0.86 -15.83 13.37
CA GLU A 108 -1.04 -15.94 14.81
C GLU A 108 0.27 -16.47 15.40
N LYS A 109 1.00 -15.62 16.12
CA LYS A 109 2.08 -16.06 16.99
C LYS A 109 1.45 -16.79 18.17
N THR A 110 0.95 -17.99 17.95
CA THR A 110 1.13 -19.02 18.97
C THR A 110 2.63 -19.23 19.04
N GLN A 111 3.22 -18.93 20.19
CA GLN A 111 4.59 -19.27 20.49
C GLN A 111 4.72 -20.79 20.48
N THR A 112 4.97 -21.36 19.31
CA THR A 112 5.47 -22.73 19.17
C THR A 112 6.81 -22.65 18.48
N VAL A 113 7.82 -22.87 19.32
CA VAL A 113 9.20 -23.15 18.94
C VAL A 113 9.25 -24.33 17.96
N THR A 114 10.25 -24.27 17.07
CA THR A 114 10.81 -25.31 16.17
C THR A 114 10.08 -25.56 14.83
N LYS A 115 10.70 -25.44 13.64
CA LYS A 115 12.12 -25.72 13.25
C LYS A 115 12.71 -24.76 12.21
N GLN A 116 13.97 -24.40 12.43
CA GLN A 116 15.01 -23.88 11.50
C GLN A 116 15.23 -24.85 10.30
N GLN A 117 15.66 -24.40 9.12
CA GLN A 117 17.09 -24.22 8.78
C GLN A 117 17.23 -23.47 7.43
N ASP A 118 17.32 -22.14 7.43
CA ASP A 118 17.75 -21.28 6.28
C ASP A 118 17.86 -19.79 6.72
N ASN A 119 17.22 -19.41 7.83
CA ASN A 119 17.17 -18.02 8.29
C ASN A 119 18.34 -17.58 9.18
N THR A 120 19.15 -18.50 9.73
CA THR A 120 20.25 -18.13 10.62
C THR A 120 21.40 -17.47 9.86
N ASP A 121 21.75 -17.98 8.67
CA ASP A 121 22.85 -17.44 7.85
C ASP A 121 22.52 -16.05 7.31
N LYS A 122 21.29 -15.85 6.81
CA LYS A 122 20.82 -14.53 6.36
C LYS A 122 20.81 -13.51 7.50
N SER A 123 20.40 -13.92 8.70
CA SER A 123 20.42 -13.07 9.89
C SER A 123 21.85 -12.70 10.33
N VAL A 124 22.80 -13.62 10.25
CA VAL A 124 24.20 -13.37 10.65
C VAL A 124 24.89 -12.46 9.65
N VAL A 125 24.72 -12.70 8.35
CA VAL A 125 25.27 -11.84 7.29
C VAL A 125 24.72 -10.41 7.41
N GLN A 126 23.42 -10.26 7.66
CA GLN A 126 22.81 -8.94 7.84
C GLN A 126 23.38 -8.18 9.06
N ARG A 127 23.61 -8.88 10.18
CA ARG A 127 24.22 -8.29 11.38
C ARG A 127 25.67 -7.88 11.15
N LEU A 128 26.44 -8.67 10.39
CA LEU A 128 27.82 -8.33 10.00
C LEU A 128 27.86 -7.11 9.07
N GLN A 129 26.91 -7.01 8.14
CA GLN A 129 26.81 -5.88 7.21
C GLN A 129 26.50 -4.57 7.96
N GLN A 130 25.56 -4.61 8.90
CA GLN A 130 25.27 -3.45 9.78
C GLN A 130 26.48 -3.04 10.60
N LEU A 131 27.20 -4.01 11.19
CA LEU A 131 28.41 -3.75 11.95
C LEU A 131 29.51 -3.08 11.09
N GLN A 132 29.62 -3.48 9.82
CA GLN A 132 30.55 -2.87 8.88
C GLN A 132 30.18 -1.43 8.54
N THR A 133 28.89 -1.12 8.32
CA THR A 133 28.43 0.26 8.14
C THR A 133 28.78 1.14 9.33
N LEU A 134 28.59 0.66 10.56
CA LEU A 134 28.93 1.42 11.77
C LEU A 134 30.43 1.74 11.87
N LYS A 135 31.28 0.81 11.45
CA LYS A 135 32.74 1.03 11.38
C LYS A 135 33.11 2.03 10.27
N ASP A 136 32.50 1.91 9.10
CA ASP A 136 32.75 2.80 7.95
C ASP A 136 32.31 4.24 8.25
N GLU A 137 31.20 4.39 8.99
CA GLU A 137 30.71 5.68 9.51
C GLU A 137 31.51 6.19 10.74
N LYS A 138 32.53 5.43 11.20
CA LYS A 138 33.36 5.74 12.38
C LYS A 138 32.54 5.94 13.66
N LEU A 139 31.37 5.31 13.75
CA LEU A 139 30.51 5.33 14.93
C LEU A 139 31.01 4.37 16.01
N ILE A 140 31.90 3.45 15.66
CA ILE A 140 32.56 2.50 16.55
C ILE A 140 34.06 2.41 16.25
N SER A 141 34.84 2.05 17.26
CA SER A 141 36.28 1.81 17.12
C SER A 141 36.60 0.43 16.53
N ASP A 142 37.86 0.25 16.10
CA ASP A 142 38.33 -1.03 15.56
C ASP A 142 38.29 -2.17 16.60
N GLU A 143 38.42 -1.85 17.89
CA GLU A 143 38.33 -2.85 18.96
C GLU A 143 36.88 -3.30 19.18
N GLU A 144 35.95 -2.35 19.27
CA GLU A 144 34.51 -2.63 19.41
C GLU A 144 33.99 -3.44 18.21
N PHE A 145 34.45 -3.12 16.99
CA PHE A 145 34.13 -3.88 15.80
C PHE A 145 34.57 -5.35 15.92
N ARG A 146 35.80 -5.61 16.39
CA ARG A 146 36.33 -6.97 16.55
C ARG A 146 35.54 -7.78 17.57
N GLU A 147 35.25 -7.20 18.74
CA GLU A 147 34.52 -7.88 19.80
C GLU A 147 33.10 -8.27 19.37
N ILE A 148 32.39 -7.33 18.72
CA ILE A 148 31.02 -7.57 18.28
C ILE A 148 31.00 -8.59 17.14
N ARG A 149 31.98 -8.54 16.21
CA ARG A 149 32.10 -9.53 15.14
C ARG A 149 32.30 -10.94 15.70
N ILE A 150 33.18 -11.11 16.69
CA ILE A 150 33.42 -12.41 17.34
C ILE A 150 32.12 -12.90 17.98
N ARG A 151 31.42 -12.05 18.73
CA ARG A 151 30.14 -12.40 19.37
C ARG A 151 29.06 -12.80 18.36
N ILE A 152 29.02 -12.17 17.19
CA ILE A 152 28.08 -12.52 16.12
C ILE A 152 28.42 -13.89 15.52
N LEU A 153 29.71 -14.16 15.28
CA LEU A 153 30.17 -15.43 14.70
C LEU A 153 30.06 -16.60 15.66
N ASP A 154 30.15 -16.37 16.97
CA ASP A 154 29.94 -17.38 18.02
C ASP A 154 28.46 -17.78 18.20
N SER A 155 27.54 -16.99 17.62
CA SER A 155 26.10 -17.28 17.64
C SER A 155 25.61 -18.16 16.48
N ILE A 156 26.54 -18.70 15.67
CA ILE A 156 26.31 -19.67 14.58
C ILE A 156 26.38 -21.09 15.16
#